data_AF-A0A0J6RZ46-F1
#
_entry.id   AF-A0A0J6RZ46-F1
#
_cell.length_a   1.000
_cell.length_b   1.000
_cell.length_c   1.000
_cell.angle_alpha   90.00
_cell.angle_beta   90.00
_cell.angle_gamma   90.00
#
_symmetry.space_group_name_H-M   'P 1'
#
loop_
_entity.id
_entity.type
_entity.pdbx_description
1 polymer ?
#
loop_
_entity_poly.entity_id
_entity_poly.type
_entity_poly.pdbx_seq_one_letter_code
_entity_poly.pdbx_strand_id
1 'polypeptide(L)'
;MTSTPDSQQNPSRRLFLAGAAAFPLVAIRTGPARAAEFTYKLATGQSLTQPINTRLEQACGRIREASGGRVELKFFPASQLGSDTDLITQVRTGGIEFLNIAGSVISTVASGAAITNVGFAFSDYEQVWRGVDGPIGAYVRTQIEKAGLIVAAKAADNGFRQITSNARPIKTPEDLKGYRIRVPVAPIFTSLFSSLGASPTSINFNELYTALQTKLVDGEENGLVTIEAGKLYEVQKYLTETNHIWDPFWIVANRRAFGKLPEALQEIVRRELDRAALEEREDIQRLTGTVKAQLTARGLIFETADKPAFRKALTQAGFYRDWREKFGAEAWKALEAVTGDLA
;
A
#
# COMPACT_ATOMS: atom_id res chain seq x y z
N MET A 1 99.76 -19.84 -38.84
CA MET A 1 99.46 -20.57 -37.59
C MET A 1 98.01 -20.30 -37.24
N THR A 2 97.25 -21.38 -36.98
CA THR A 2 95.96 -21.45 -36.25
C THR A 2 94.80 -20.58 -36.76
N SER A 3 93.56 -21.02 -37.02
CA SER A 3 92.85 -22.31 -37.09
C SER A 3 91.40 -21.88 -37.36
N THR A 4 90.73 -22.43 -38.37
CA THR A 4 89.25 -22.53 -38.47
C THR A 4 88.71 -23.43 -37.33
N PRO A 5 87.38 -23.59 -37.09
CA PRO A 5 86.17 -23.09 -37.81
C PRO A 5 84.99 -22.64 -36.89
N ASP A 6 83.93 -22.09 -37.49
CA ASP A 6 82.53 -22.60 -37.42
C ASP A 6 81.59 -21.57 -38.09
N SER A 7 81.01 -21.87 -39.26
CA SER A 7 79.68 -22.51 -39.45
C SER A 7 78.54 -21.67 -38.84
N GLN A 8 77.42 -21.34 -39.48
CA GLN A 8 76.82 -21.64 -40.77
C GLN A 8 75.63 -20.66 -40.93
N GLN A 9 75.32 -20.29 -42.17
CA GLN A 9 73.97 -20.07 -42.72
C GLN A 9 73.06 -18.95 -42.15
N ASN A 10 72.91 -17.90 -42.96
CA ASN A 10 71.72 -17.04 -42.98
C ASN A 10 70.49 -17.81 -43.50
N PRO A 11 69.29 -17.53 -42.96
CA PRO A 11 68.08 -17.53 -43.78
C PRO A 11 67.43 -16.14 -43.81
N SER A 12 67.47 -15.57 -45.01
CA SER A 12 66.41 -14.82 -45.71
C SER A 12 65.27 -14.16 -44.92
N ARG A 13 65.12 -12.86 -45.22
CA ARG A 13 63.92 -12.02 -45.09
C ARG A 13 62.69 -12.65 -45.76
N ARG A 14 62.01 -13.61 -45.11
CA ARG A 14 60.72 -14.16 -45.51
C ARG A 14 60.15 -15.05 -44.40
N LEU A 15 59.76 -14.46 -43.26
CA LEU A 15 58.77 -15.04 -42.33
C LEU A 15 58.52 -14.05 -41.19
N PHE A 16 57.59 -13.11 -41.36
CA PHE A 16 57.08 -12.32 -40.25
C PHE A 16 55.63 -11.88 -40.50
N LEU A 17 54.77 -12.82 -40.91
CA LEU A 17 53.33 -12.62 -41.03
C LEU A 17 52.61 -13.97 -40.85
N ALA A 18 52.61 -14.50 -39.63
CA ALA A 18 51.73 -15.59 -39.22
C ALA A 18 51.65 -15.63 -37.69
N GLY A 19 50.82 -14.77 -37.12
CA GLY A 19 50.58 -14.70 -35.68
C GLY A 19 49.26 -14.02 -35.36
N ALA A 20 48.21 -14.28 -36.16
CA ALA A 20 46.86 -13.89 -35.79
C ALA A 20 46.37 -14.87 -34.71
N ALA A 21 46.39 -14.42 -33.46
CA ALA A 21 45.81 -15.13 -32.34
C ALA A 21 44.30 -15.34 -32.61
N ALA A 22 43.90 -16.59 -32.82
CA ALA A 22 42.51 -16.99 -32.82
C ALA A 22 41.99 -16.96 -31.37
N PHE A 23 41.52 -15.80 -30.92
CA PHE A 23 40.62 -15.74 -29.77
C PHE A 23 39.26 -16.32 -30.20
N PRO A 24 38.68 -17.29 -29.47
CA PRO A 24 37.30 -17.65 -29.69
C PRO A 24 36.46 -16.43 -29.29
N LEU A 25 35.89 -15.73 -30.29
CA LEU A 25 34.78 -14.81 -30.06
C LEU A 25 33.64 -15.65 -29.46
N VAL A 26 33.52 -15.62 -28.13
CA VAL A 26 32.25 -15.90 -27.48
C VAL A 26 31.34 -14.76 -27.92
N ALA A 27 30.62 -14.97 -29.02
CA ALA A 27 29.54 -14.12 -29.43
C ALA A 27 28.50 -14.19 -28.30
N ILE A 28 28.51 -13.20 -27.42
CA ILE A 28 27.39 -12.94 -26.52
C ILE A 28 26.21 -12.68 -27.47
N ARG A 29 25.35 -13.69 -27.65
CA ARG A 29 24.05 -13.52 -28.30
C ARG A 29 23.23 -12.62 -27.39
N THR A 30 23.44 -11.30 -27.48
CA THR A 30 22.44 -10.34 -27.05
C THR A 30 21.31 -10.43 -28.08
N GLY A 31 20.37 -11.36 -27.85
CA GLY A 31 19.11 -11.32 -28.56
C GLY A 31 18.48 -9.93 -28.36
N PRO A 32 17.71 -9.40 -29.32
CA PRO A 32 17.01 -8.15 -29.10
C PRO A 32 16.17 -8.32 -27.84
N ALA A 33 16.32 -7.42 -26.88
CA ALA A 33 15.45 -7.37 -25.71
C ALA A 33 14.01 -7.27 -26.24
N ARG A 34 13.28 -8.37 -26.22
CA ARG A 34 11.88 -8.37 -26.65
C ARG A 34 11.12 -7.55 -25.62
N ALA A 35 10.49 -6.48 -26.08
CA ALA A 35 9.53 -5.74 -25.26
C ALA A 35 8.48 -6.72 -24.72
N ALA A 36 8.08 -6.55 -23.46
CA ALA A 36 7.06 -7.40 -22.86
C ALA A 36 5.76 -7.33 -23.67
N GLU A 37 5.09 -8.47 -23.84
CA GLU A 37 3.79 -8.56 -24.54
C GLU A 37 2.74 -7.69 -23.86
N PHE A 38 2.80 -7.61 -22.51
CA PHE A 38 1.97 -6.76 -21.69
C PHE A 38 2.85 -5.87 -20.81
N THR A 39 2.86 -4.57 -21.08
CA THR A 39 3.51 -3.57 -20.23
C THR A 39 2.44 -2.76 -19.50
N TYR A 40 2.19 -3.07 -18.25
CA TYR A 40 1.13 -2.49 -17.42
C TYR A 40 1.72 -1.61 -16.32
N LYS A 41 0.94 -0.66 -15.80
CA LYS A 41 1.34 0.28 -14.75
C LYS A 41 0.68 -0.13 -13.43
N LEU A 42 1.49 -0.22 -12.38
CA LEU A 42 1.05 -0.39 -10.99
C LEU A 42 1.36 0.90 -10.24
N ALA A 43 0.33 1.64 -9.84
CA ALA A 43 0.48 2.91 -9.14
C ALA A 43 0.07 2.83 -7.67
N THR A 44 0.60 3.73 -6.84
CA THR A 44 0.14 3.92 -5.47
C THR A 44 0.53 5.28 -4.91
N GLY A 45 -0.30 5.83 -4.03
CA GLY A 45 -0.01 7.07 -3.30
C GLY A 45 0.93 6.91 -2.11
N GLN A 46 1.26 5.68 -1.72
CA GLN A 46 2.04 5.41 -0.50
C GLN A 46 3.53 5.77 -0.65
N SER A 47 4.15 6.21 0.45
CA SER A 47 5.58 6.54 0.50
C SER A 47 6.47 5.35 0.14
N LEU A 48 7.60 5.60 -0.54
CA LEU A 48 8.55 4.57 -0.99
C LEU A 48 8.99 3.59 0.11
N THR A 49 9.16 4.07 1.34
CA THR A 49 9.66 3.27 2.47
C THR A 49 8.58 2.44 3.18
N GLN A 50 7.30 2.53 2.77
CA GLN A 50 6.29 1.64 3.33
C GLN A 50 6.53 0.19 2.86
N PRO A 51 6.37 -0.82 3.75
CA PRO A 51 6.62 -2.22 3.42
C PRO A 51 5.88 -2.70 2.16
N ILE A 52 4.63 -2.29 1.96
CA ILE A 52 3.85 -2.63 0.77
C ILE A 52 4.55 -2.25 -0.53
N ASN A 53 5.20 -1.09 -0.61
CA ASN A 53 5.88 -0.67 -1.83
C ASN A 53 7.11 -1.53 -2.12
N THR A 54 7.85 -1.90 -1.09
CA THR A 54 8.99 -2.83 -1.23
C THR A 54 8.50 -4.20 -1.75
N ARG A 55 7.40 -4.71 -1.20
CA ARG A 55 6.84 -6.01 -1.62
C ARG A 55 6.21 -5.98 -3.01
N LEU A 56 5.57 -4.87 -3.39
CA LEU A 56 5.04 -4.70 -4.74
C LEU A 56 6.15 -4.60 -5.80
N GLU A 57 7.23 -3.87 -5.51
CA GLU A 57 8.39 -3.82 -6.41
C GLU A 57 9.02 -5.22 -6.61
N GLN A 58 9.17 -5.99 -5.53
CA GLN A 58 9.62 -7.37 -5.59
C GLN A 58 8.64 -8.24 -6.41
N ALA A 59 7.32 -8.08 -6.23
CA ALA A 59 6.33 -8.79 -7.03
C ALA A 59 6.41 -8.43 -8.52
N CYS A 60 6.67 -7.17 -8.88
CA CYS A 60 6.89 -6.79 -10.28
C CYS A 60 8.03 -7.60 -10.91
N GLY A 61 9.14 -7.78 -10.18
CA GLY A 61 10.27 -8.63 -10.58
C GLY A 61 9.87 -10.10 -10.74
N ARG A 62 9.21 -10.68 -9.72
CA ARG A 62 8.75 -12.08 -9.72
C ARG A 62 7.75 -12.38 -10.83
N ILE A 63 6.83 -11.45 -11.13
CA ILE A 63 5.86 -11.57 -12.23
C ILE A 63 6.59 -11.62 -13.58
N ARG A 64 7.57 -10.74 -13.77
CA ARG A 64 8.37 -10.73 -15.00
C ARG A 64 9.13 -12.05 -15.18
N GLU A 65 9.75 -12.55 -14.13
CA GLU A 65 10.46 -13.83 -14.16
C GLU A 65 9.51 -15.00 -14.43
N ALA A 66 8.45 -15.15 -13.62
CA ALA A 66 7.51 -16.26 -13.72
C ALA A 66 6.70 -16.28 -15.03
N SER A 67 6.52 -15.12 -15.68
CA SER A 67 5.86 -15.02 -16.98
C SER A 67 6.82 -15.19 -18.17
N GLY A 68 8.10 -15.47 -17.93
CA GLY A 68 9.12 -15.54 -18.99
C GLY A 68 9.32 -14.20 -19.72
N GLY A 69 9.11 -13.08 -19.02
CA GLY A 69 9.20 -11.72 -19.55
C GLY A 69 7.97 -11.23 -20.31
N ARG A 70 6.88 -12.00 -20.35
CA ARG A 70 5.66 -11.61 -21.09
C ARG A 70 4.87 -10.50 -20.41
N VAL A 71 4.89 -10.44 -19.07
CA VAL A 71 4.24 -9.39 -18.28
C VAL A 71 5.29 -8.56 -17.59
N GLU A 72 5.27 -7.26 -17.83
CA GLU A 72 6.06 -6.25 -17.12
C GLU A 72 5.10 -5.30 -16.42
N LEU A 73 5.20 -5.24 -15.09
CA LEU A 73 4.51 -4.23 -14.29
C LEU A 73 5.50 -3.10 -13.97
N LYS A 74 5.29 -1.92 -14.56
CA LYS A 74 6.03 -0.70 -14.23
C LYS A 74 5.45 -0.10 -12.96
N PHE A 75 6.26 -0.02 -11.93
CA PHE A 75 5.85 0.43 -10.60
C PHE A 75 6.02 1.94 -10.44
N PHE A 76 4.96 2.62 -9.99
CA PHE A 76 4.90 4.07 -9.79
C PHE A 76 4.41 4.39 -8.36
N PRO A 77 5.33 4.42 -7.38
CA PRO A 77 5.01 4.73 -5.98
C PRO A 77 4.89 6.23 -5.72
N ALA A 78 4.58 6.62 -4.48
CA ALA A 78 4.63 7.99 -3.97
C ALA A 78 3.88 9.01 -4.83
N SER A 79 2.69 8.66 -5.31
CA SER A 79 1.82 9.54 -6.09
C SER A 79 2.46 10.09 -7.38
N GLN A 80 3.45 9.40 -7.96
CA GLN A 80 4.11 9.81 -9.20
C GLN A 80 3.13 10.02 -10.37
N LEU A 81 2.01 9.29 -10.38
CA LEU A 81 0.98 9.37 -11.41
C LEU A 81 -0.29 10.12 -10.99
N GLY A 82 -0.27 10.81 -9.83
CA GLY A 82 -1.39 11.61 -9.34
C GLY A 82 -1.81 11.30 -7.91
N SER A 83 -2.81 12.04 -7.44
CA SER A 83 -3.43 11.83 -6.13
C SER A 83 -4.25 10.54 -6.10
N ASP A 84 -4.57 10.03 -4.91
CA ASP A 84 -5.39 8.81 -4.77
C ASP A 84 -6.74 8.92 -5.52
N THR A 85 -7.37 10.09 -5.49
CA THR A 85 -8.61 10.36 -6.25
C THR A 85 -8.42 10.33 -7.76
N ASP A 86 -7.28 10.84 -8.26
CA ASP A 86 -6.94 10.75 -9.68
C ASP A 86 -6.67 9.30 -10.09
N LEU A 87 -5.92 8.56 -9.27
CA LEU A 87 -5.56 7.18 -9.53
C LEU A 87 -6.78 6.26 -9.56
N ILE A 88 -7.78 6.48 -8.69
CA ILE A 88 -9.07 5.75 -8.76
C ILE A 88 -9.75 5.99 -10.11
N THR A 89 -9.75 7.23 -10.60
CA THR A 89 -10.32 7.57 -11.91
C THR A 89 -9.52 6.91 -13.03
N GLN A 90 -8.19 6.95 -12.96
CA GLN A 90 -7.31 6.35 -13.96
C GLN A 90 -7.44 4.83 -14.01
N VAL A 91 -7.51 4.11 -12.89
CA VAL A 91 -7.65 2.64 -12.92
C VAL A 91 -9.02 2.22 -13.45
N ARG A 92 -10.07 3.00 -13.18
CA ARG A 92 -11.42 2.73 -13.73
C ARG A 92 -11.48 2.97 -15.24
N THR A 93 -10.82 4.02 -15.73
CA THR A 93 -10.80 4.39 -17.16
C THR A 93 -9.75 3.63 -17.96
N GLY A 94 -8.79 2.99 -17.30
CA GLY A 94 -7.68 2.26 -17.94
C GLY A 94 -6.46 3.13 -18.25
N GLY A 95 -6.36 4.32 -17.64
CA GLY A 95 -5.15 5.14 -17.67
C GLY A 95 -3.97 4.47 -16.95
N ILE A 96 -4.27 3.70 -15.89
CA ILE A 96 -3.37 2.74 -15.23
C ILE A 96 -4.06 1.38 -15.14
N GLU A 97 -3.28 0.31 -15.07
CA GLU A 97 -3.81 -1.05 -15.08
C GLU A 97 -3.99 -1.63 -13.68
N PHE A 98 -3.13 -1.28 -12.74
CA PHE A 98 -3.21 -1.67 -11.34
C PHE A 98 -3.04 -0.48 -10.40
N LEU A 99 -3.70 -0.56 -9.26
CA LEU A 99 -3.65 0.44 -8.20
C LEU A 99 -3.63 -0.25 -6.83
N ASN A 100 -2.64 0.08 -6.00
CA ASN A 100 -2.68 -0.18 -4.56
C ASN A 100 -3.28 1.03 -3.83
N ILE A 101 -4.42 0.83 -3.17
CA ILE A 101 -5.23 1.91 -2.57
C ILE A 101 -5.87 1.48 -1.25
N ALA A 102 -6.03 2.42 -0.32
CA ALA A 102 -6.68 2.17 0.96
C ALA A 102 -8.15 1.76 0.78
N GLY A 103 -8.63 0.81 1.59
CA GLY A 103 -10.01 0.35 1.61
C GLY A 103 -11.01 1.48 1.87
N SER A 104 -10.63 2.36 2.79
CA SER A 104 -11.36 3.59 3.10
C SER A 104 -11.56 4.49 1.87
N VAL A 105 -10.56 4.66 1.02
CA VAL A 105 -10.60 5.58 -0.13
C VAL A 105 -11.31 4.97 -1.34
N ILE A 106 -11.08 3.68 -1.64
CA ILE A 106 -11.79 2.99 -2.73
C ILE A 106 -13.31 2.89 -2.45
N SER A 107 -13.73 3.06 -1.19
CA SER A 107 -15.14 3.13 -0.82
C SER A 107 -15.92 4.28 -1.47
N THR A 108 -15.22 5.31 -1.98
CA THR A 108 -15.86 6.40 -2.75
C THR A 108 -16.54 5.92 -4.03
N VAL A 109 -16.05 4.82 -4.62
CA VAL A 109 -16.64 4.19 -5.81
C VAL A 109 -17.26 2.82 -5.52
N ALA A 110 -16.86 2.16 -4.43
CA ALA A 110 -17.35 0.87 -3.98
C ALA A 110 -17.74 0.93 -2.49
N SER A 111 -18.87 1.58 -2.18
CA SER A 111 -19.26 1.95 -0.80
C SER A 111 -19.16 0.82 0.23
N GLY A 112 -19.48 -0.42 -0.13
CA GLY A 112 -19.37 -1.57 0.76
C GLY A 112 -17.93 -1.91 1.20
N ALA A 113 -16.89 -1.41 0.51
CA ALA A 113 -15.50 -1.57 0.95
C ALA A 113 -15.24 -0.92 2.32
N ALA A 114 -16.00 0.13 2.67
CA ALA A 114 -15.90 0.82 3.95
C ALA A 114 -16.29 -0.04 5.16
N ILE A 115 -16.88 -1.23 4.98
CA ILE A 115 -17.33 -2.07 6.10
C ILE A 115 -16.18 -2.48 7.04
N THR A 116 -14.97 -2.58 6.50
CA THR A 116 -13.76 -2.87 7.30
C THR A 116 -13.32 -1.70 8.17
N ASN A 117 -13.86 -0.50 7.92
CA ASN A 117 -13.48 0.74 8.59
C ASN A 117 -14.49 1.23 9.63
N VAL A 118 -15.43 0.37 10.06
CA VAL A 118 -16.37 0.71 11.13
C VAL A 118 -15.57 0.93 12.43
N GLY A 119 -15.80 2.08 13.07
CA GLY A 119 -15.04 2.51 14.24
C GLY A 119 -15.07 1.49 15.39
N PHE A 120 -13.90 1.13 15.91
CA PHE A 120 -13.72 0.14 16.99
C PHE A 120 -14.37 -1.23 16.71
N ALA A 121 -14.55 -1.60 15.44
CA ALA A 121 -15.13 -2.90 15.10
C ALA A 121 -14.18 -4.05 15.43
N PHE A 122 -12.97 -4.02 14.89
CA PHE A 122 -11.97 -5.04 15.17
C PHE A 122 -11.20 -4.71 16.45
N SER A 123 -11.04 -5.71 17.32
CA SER A 123 -10.28 -5.59 18.57
C SER A 123 -8.81 -5.96 18.42
N ASP A 124 -8.50 -6.84 17.46
CA ASP A 124 -7.16 -7.38 17.23
C ASP A 124 -7.02 -7.89 15.79
N TYR A 125 -5.78 -8.28 15.44
CA TYR A 125 -5.45 -8.81 14.12
C TYR A 125 -6.02 -10.21 13.84
N GLU A 126 -6.34 -11.00 14.86
CA GLU A 126 -6.96 -12.32 14.65
C GLU A 126 -8.36 -12.14 14.06
N GLN A 127 -9.16 -11.24 14.65
CA GLN A 127 -10.46 -10.86 14.11
C GLN A 127 -10.34 -10.25 12.71
N VAL A 128 -9.38 -9.35 12.49
CA VAL A 128 -9.12 -8.73 11.18
C VAL A 128 -8.91 -9.81 10.13
N TRP A 129 -7.92 -10.69 10.29
CA TRP A 129 -7.57 -11.63 9.23
C TRP A 129 -8.63 -12.71 9.05
N ARG A 130 -9.27 -13.17 10.13
CA ARG A 130 -10.43 -14.09 10.03
C ARG A 130 -11.57 -13.50 9.20
N GLY A 131 -11.87 -12.21 9.37
CA GLY A 131 -12.91 -11.53 8.62
C GLY A 131 -12.52 -11.20 7.17
N VAL A 132 -11.35 -10.59 7.00
CA VAL A 132 -10.86 -10.04 5.72
C VAL A 132 -10.42 -11.13 4.75
N ASP A 133 -9.85 -12.23 5.24
CA ASP A 133 -9.61 -13.40 4.36
C ASP A 133 -10.86 -14.29 4.24
N GLY A 134 -11.87 -14.04 5.07
CA GLY A 134 -13.15 -14.74 5.10
C GLY A 134 -14.33 -13.96 4.50
N PRO A 135 -15.53 -14.04 5.11
CA PRO A 135 -16.77 -13.50 4.55
C PRO A 135 -16.77 -11.97 4.33
N ILE A 136 -16.13 -11.20 5.21
CA ILE A 136 -16.08 -9.73 5.08
C ILE A 136 -15.29 -9.36 3.83
N GLY A 137 -14.12 -9.97 3.63
CA GLY A 137 -13.34 -9.73 2.42
C GLY A 137 -14.04 -10.19 1.15
N ALA A 138 -14.77 -11.31 1.19
CA ALA A 138 -15.56 -11.77 0.04
C ALA A 138 -16.66 -10.76 -0.33
N TYR A 139 -17.35 -10.20 0.66
CA TYR A 139 -18.28 -9.10 0.46
C TYR A 139 -17.58 -7.88 -0.15
N VAL A 140 -16.47 -7.42 0.42
CA VAL A 140 -15.72 -6.26 -0.09
C VAL A 140 -15.26 -6.46 -1.54
N ARG A 141 -14.69 -7.63 -1.85
CA ARG A 141 -14.29 -8.00 -3.22
C ARG A 141 -15.46 -7.90 -4.19
N THR A 142 -16.61 -8.45 -3.82
CA THR A 142 -17.84 -8.38 -4.62
C THR A 142 -18.28 -6.93 -4.87
N GLN A 143 -18.17 -6.05 -3.86
CA GLN A 143 -18.56 -4.65 -3.99
C GLN A 143 -17.61 -3.87 -4.91
N ILE A 144 -16.29 -4.10 -4.79
CA ILE A 144 -15.28 -3.53 -5.69
C ILE A 144 -15.50 -4.01 -7.13
N GLU A 145 -15.83 -5.29 -7.31
CA GLU A 145 -16.13 -5.84 -8.63
C GLU A 145 -17.43 -5.28 -9.22
N LYS A 146 -18.48 -5.07 -8.41
CA LYS A 146 -19.69 -4.37 -8.87
C LYS A 146 -19.40 -2.94 -9.34
N ALA A 147 -18.37 -2.29 -8.79
CA ALA A 147 -17.91 -0.97 -9.24
C ALA A 147 -17.06 -1.01 -10.54
N GLY A 148 -16.92 -2.17 -11.19
CA GLY A 148 -16.27 -2.32 -12.49
C GLY A 148 -14.76 -2.57 -12.44
N LEU A 149 -14.21 -2.82 -11.25
CA LEU A 149 -12.80 -3.19 -11.06
C LEU A 149 -12.65 -4.71 -10.89
N ILE A 150 -11.40 -5.15 -10.74
CA ILE A 150 -11.03 -6.50 -10.32
C ILE A 150 -10.20 -6.36 -9.05
N VAL A 151 -10.43 -7.20 -8.05
CA VAL A 151 -9.49 -7.33 -6.93
C VAL A 151 -8.41 -8.32 -7.35
N ALA A 152 -7.17 -7.83 -7.48
CA ALA A 152 -6.05 -8.58 -8.03
C ALA A 152 -5.24 -9.34 -6.98
N ALA A 153 -5.46 -9.04 -5.69
CA ALA A 153 -4.75 -9.67 -4.59
C ALA A 153 -5.58 -9.70 -3.29
N LYS A 154 -5.13 -10.51 -2.33
CA LYS A 154 -5.47 -10.40 -0.92
C LYS A 154 -5.18 -8.98 -0.41
N ALA A 155 -5.93 -8.56 0.60
CA ALA A 155 -5.71 -7.27 1.24
C ALA A 155 -4.31 -7.23 1.90
N ALA A 156 -3.57 -6.16 1.73
CA ALA A 156 -2.38 -5.86 2.53
C ALA A 156 -2.76 -5.03 3.77
N ASP A 157 -1.84 -4.87 4.72
CA ASP A 157 -2.10 -4.22 6.00
C ASP A 157 -1.70 -2.73 5.98
N ASN A 158 -2.67 -1.81 6.06
CA ASN A 158 -2.37 -0.41 6.40
C ASN A 158 -2.30 -0.22 7.93
N GLY A 159 -2.91 -1.15 8.69
CA GLY A 159 -2.83 -1.24 10.14
C GLY A 159 -3.94 -0.54 10.91
N PHE A 160 -3.89 -0.70 12.23
CA PHE A 160 -4.72 0.05 13.16
C PHE A 160 -4.26 1.51 13.24
N ARG A 161 -5.23 2.42 13.11
CA ARG A 161 -5.00 3.85 12.95
C ARG A 161 -5.04 4.56 14.30
N GLN A 162 -4.11 5.50 14.46
CA GLN A 162 -3.90 6.33 15.64
C GLN A 162 -4.18 7.78 15.31
N ILE A 163 -4.36 8.65 16.30
CA ILE A 163 -4.51 10.09 16.07
C ILE A 163 -3.17 10.77 16.38
N THR A 164 -2.69 11.59 15.46
CA THR A 164 -1.57 12.51 15.71
C THR A 164 -2.09 13.94 15.86
N SER A 165 -1.38 14.73 16.67
CA SER A 165 -1.74 16.11 16.93
C SER A 165 -0.51 16.98 17.15
N ASN A 166 -0.53 18.19 16.60
CA ASN A 166 0.46 19.21 16.92
C ASN A 166 -0.02 20.19 18.02
N ALA A 167 -1.34 20.28 18.24
CA ALA A 167 -1.92 21.29 19.13
C ALA A 167 -2.03 20.84 20.59
N ARG A 168 -2.55 19.62 20.82
CA ARG A 168 -2.81 19.05 22.16
C ARG A 168 -2.96 17.51 22.11
N PRO A 169 -2.70 16.77 23.19
CA PRO A 169 -3.10 15.36 23.30
C PRO A 169 -4.61 15.16 23.03
N ILE A 170 -4.98 14.02 22.45
CA ILE A 170 -6.38 13.67 22.13
C ILE A 170 -6.75 12.38 22.88
N LYS A 171 -7.02 12.47 24.18
CA LYS A 171 -7.21 11.30 25.07
C LYS A 171 -8.67 10.87 25.16
N THR A 172 -9.61 11.80 25.00
CA THR A 172 -11.06 11.52 25.01
C THR A 172 -11.77 12.20 23.83
N PRO A 173 -13.04 11.86 23.53
CA PRO A 173 -13.82 12.53 22.49
C PRO A 173 -13.97 14.04 22.69
N GLU A 174 -14.00 14.51 23.94
CA GLU A 174 -14.07 15.94 24.25
C GLU A 174 -12.90 16.72 23.67
N ASP A 175 -11.71 16.11 23.62
CA ASP A 175 -10.52 16.72 23.03
C ASP A 175 -10.65 16.94 21.51
N LEU A 176 -11.56 16.21 20.85
CA LEU A 176 -11.84 16.37 19.43
C LEU A 176 -12.85 17.48 19.11
N LYS A 177 -13.56 18.06 20.08
CA LYS A 177 -14.58 19.09 19.80
C LYS A 177 -13.99 20.29 19.05
N GLY A 178 -14.48 20.52 17.82
CA GLY A 178 -14.00 21.58 16.92
C GLY A 178 -12.54 21.40 16.44
N TYR A 179 -11.94 20.24 16.69
CA TYR A 179 -10.56 19.96 16.31
C TYR A 179 -10.45 19.78 14.80
N ARG A 180 -9.56 20.54 14.15
CA ARG A 180 -9.35 20.47 12.69
C ARG A 180 -8.47 19.29 12.36
N ILE A 181 -9.07 18.15 12.08
CA ILE A 181 -8.34 16.93 11.75
C ILE A 181 -8.39 16.68 10.24
N ARG A 182 -7.26 16.31 9.65
CA ARG A 182 -7.27 15.77 8.30
C ARG A 182 -7.74 14.32 8.33
N VAL A 183 -8.64 13.99 7.41
CA VAL A 183 -8.99 12.59 7.06
C VAL A 183 -8.67 12.34 5.58
N PRO A 184 -8.44 11.08 5.15
CA PRO A 184 -8.47 10.74 3.73
C PRO A 184 -9.83 11.05 3.11
N VAL A 185 -9.91 11.08 1.77
CA VAL A 185 -11.18 11.22 1.04
C VAL A 185 -11.98 9.90 1.18
N ALA A 186 -12.64 9.75 2.32
CA ALA A 186 -13.36 8.56 2.73
C ALA A 186 -14.60 8.94 3.55
N PRO A 187 -15.83 8.74 3.03
CA PRO A 187 -17.05 9.17 3.72
C PRO A 187 -17.21 8.63 5.14
N ILE A 188 -16.71 7.41 5.41
CA ILE A 188 -16.77 6.81 6.75
C ILE A 188 -15.85 7.48 7.77
N PHE A 189 -14.72 8.03 7.33
CA PHE A 189 -13.81 8.75 8.22
C PHE A 189 -14.36 10.15 8.52
N THR A 190 -14.88 10.85 7.50
CA THR A 190 -15.59 12.12 7.71
C THR A 190 -16.75 11.93 8.68
N SER A 191 -17.54 10.86 8.52
CA SER A 191 -18.64 10.52 9.42
C SER A 191 -18.15 10.24 10.83
N LEU A 192 -17.15 9.38 11.00
CA LEU A 192 -16.61 9.01 12.32
C LEU A 192 -16.11 10.23 13.10
N PHE A 193 -15.27 11.05 12.48
CA PHE A 193 -14.70 12.22 13.17
C PHE A 193 -15.73 13.32 13.40
N SER A 194 -16.72 13.49 12.51
CA SER A 194 -17.84 14.41 12.75
C SER A 194 -18.72 13.93 13.91
N SER A 195 -19.00 12.63 14.00
CA SER A 195 -19.73 12.01 15.12
C SER A 195 -19.00 12.17 16.46
N LEU A 196 -17.67 12.26 16.43
CA LEU A 196 -16.84 12.56 17.60
C LEU A 196 -16.71 14.08 17.89
N GLY A 197 -17.39 14.93 17.12
CA GLY A 197 -17.41 16.39 17.32
C GLY A 197 -16.23 17.14 16.70
N ALA A 198 -15.37 16.47 15.93
CA ALA A 198 -14.28 17.12 15.20
C ALA A 198 -14.75 17.89 13.98
N SER A 199 -13.83 18.63 13.37
CA SER A 199 -14.00 19.32 12.09
C SER A 199 -13.09 18.66 11.04
N PRO A 200 -13.49 17.49 10.49
CA PRO A 200 -12.66 16.77 9.54
C PRO A 200 -12.54 17.50 8.20
N THR A 201 -11.33 17.57 7.67
CA THR A 201 -11.03 18.06 6.31
C THR A 201 -10.46 16.94 5.46
N SER A 202 -11.10 16.65 4.34
CA SER A 202 -10.66 15.60 3.42
C SER A 202 -9.50 16.10 2.54
N ILE A 203 -8.32 15.52 2.71
CA ILE A 203 -7.10 15.90 1.97
C ILE A 203 -6.42 14.62 1.47
N ASN A 204 -5.96 14.58 0.23
CA ASN A 204 -5.23 13.41 -0.31
C ASN A 204 -3.88 13.21 0.42
N PHE A 205 -3.37 11.98 0.43
CA PHE A 205 -2.17 11.65 1.22
C PHE A 205 -0.92 12.43 0.78
N ASN A 206 -0.75 12.67 -0.52
CA ASN A 206 0.36 13.45 -1.09
C ASN A 206 0.39 14.92 -0.63
N GLU A 207 -0.73 15.48 -0.17
CA GLU A 207 -0.84 16.86 0.33
C GLU A 207 -0.77 16.93 1.86
N LEU A 208 -0.82 15.77 2.55
CA LEU A 208 -0.94 15.68 4.00
C LEU A 208 0.19 16.39 4.74
N TYR A 209 1.43 16.09 4.40
CA TYR A 209 2.59 16.66 5.08
C TYR A 209 2.56 18.19 5.05
N THR A 210 2.33 18.77 3.87
CA THR A 210 2.24 20.21 3.68
C THR A 210 1.05 20.81 4.44
N ALA A 211 -0.11 20.14 4.46
CA ALA A 211 -1.28 20.59 5.20
C ALA A 211 -1.01 20.67 6.72
N LEU A 212 -0.26 19.71 7.27
CA LEU A 212 0.17 19.73 8.68
C LEU A 212 1.25 20.79 8.93
N GLN A 213 2.26 20.88 8.05
CA GLN A 213 3.36 21.83 8.15
C GLN A 213 2.86 23.28 8.15
N THR A 214 1.91 23.58 7.27
CA THR A 214 1.29 24.91 7.14
C THR A 214 0.17 25.16 8.16
N LYS A 215 -0.16 24.16 9.00
CA LYS A 215 -1.23 24.22 10.00
C LYS A 215 -2.62 24.52 9.42
N LEU A 216 -2.85 24.10 8.16
CA LEU A 216 -4.18 24.05 7.57
C LEU A 216 -5.10 23.16 8.41
N VAL A 217 -4.55 22.04 8.88
CA VAL A 217 -5.13 21.15 9.90
C VAL A 217 -4.19 21.04 11.09
N ASP A 218 -4.75 20.71 12.26
CA ASP A 218 -4.01 20.61 13.52
C ASP A 218 -3.41 19.20 13.75
N GLY A 219 -4.00 18.19 13.12
CA GLY A 219 -3.51 16.81 13.15
C GLY A 219 -4.16 15.92 12.12
N GLU A 220 -3.83 14.65 12.19
CA GLU A 220 -4.31 13.62 11.27
C GLU A 220 -4.48 12.29 12.00
N GLU A 221 -4.75 11.23 11.24
CA GLU A 221 -4.84 9.89 11.76
C GLU A 221 -4.27 8.87 10.77
N ASN A 222 -3.48 7.91 11.25
CA ASN A 222 -2.83 6.87 10.44
C ASN A 222 -2.24 5.75 11.29
N GLY A 223 -1.87 4.63 10.65
CA GLY A 223 -1.06 3.58 11.27
C GLY A 223 0.37 4.06 11.56
N LEU A 224 1.03 3.44 12.56
CA LEU A 224 2.38 3.84 12.98
C LEU A 224 3.40 3.79 11.84
N VAL A 225 3.32 2.77 10.98
CA VAL A 225 4.20 2.59 9.82
C VAL A 225 4.02 3.74 8.81
N THR A 226 2.78 4.16 8.57
CA THR A 226 2.48 5.29 7.69
C THR A 226 2.97 6.62 8.28
N ILE A 227 2.83 6.82 9.59
CA ILE A 227 3.35 8.00 10.31
C ILE A 227 4.88 8.07 10.20
N GLU A 228 5.57 6.93 10.35
CA GLU A 228 7.02 6.83 10.20
C GLU A 228 7.46 7.09 8.75
N ALA A 229 6.90 6.37 7.79
CA ALA A 229 7.29 6.44 6.39
C ALA A 229 6.92 7.78 5.73
N GLY A 230 5.84 8.42 6.19
CA GLY A 230 5.43 9.76 5.78
C GLY A 230 6.16 10.89 6.49
N LYS A 231 7.06 10.56 7.44
CA LYS A 231 7.76 11.53 8.30
C LYS A 231 6.84 12.49 9.04
N LEU A 232 5.62 12.06 9.37
CA LEU A 232 4.62 12.93 9.97
C LEU A 232 5.02 13.39 11.39
N TYR A 233 5.96 12.66 12.03
CA TYR A 233 6.60 13.06 13.29
C TYR A 233 7.38 14.38 13.20
N GLU A 234 7.78 14.84 12.01
CA GLU A 234 8.47 16.14 11.85
C GLU A 234 7.51 17.32 12.00
N VAL A 235 6.21 17.09 11.81
CA VAL A 235 5.14 18.10 11.76
C VAL A 235 4.02 17.84 12.78
N GLN A 236 4.20 16.86 13.67
CA GLN A 236 3.27 16.48 14.73
C GLN A 236 4.02 16.30 16.05
N LYS A 237 3.34 16.44 17.19
CA LYS A 237 3.97 16.42 18.52
C LYS A 237 3.48 15.27 19.40
N TYR A 238 2.19 14.97 19.34
CA TYR A 238 1.52 13.96 20.13
C TYR A 238 1.01 12.85 19.23
N LEU A 239 1.05 11.62 19.71
CA LEU A 239 0.38 10.47 19.10
C LEU A 239 -0.44 9.78 20.18
N THR A 240 -1.76 9.73 20.00
CA THR A 240 -2.66 9.04 20.93
C THR A 240 -3.08 7.70 20.35
N GLU A 241 -2.82 6.62 21.10
CA GLU A 241 -3.06 5.23 20.70
C GLU A 241 -4.55 4.87 20.78
N THR A 242 -5.32 5.40 19.85
CA THR A 242 -6.77 5.22 19.78
C THR A 242 -7.19 3.88 19.17
N ASN A 243 -6.42 3.29 18.25
CA ASN A 243 -6.81 2.10 17.46
C ASN A 243 -8.26 2.17 16.95
N HIS A 244 -8.69 3.35 16.48
CA HIS A 244 -10.10 3.62 16.25
C HIS A 244 -10.63 2.94 14.98
N ILE A 245 -9.77 2.61 14.02
CA ILE A 245 -10.10 1.92 12.77
C ILE A 245 -8.94 0.99 12.41
N TRP A 246 -9.24 -0.18 11.84
CA TRP A 246 -8.30 -0.91 10.99
C TRP A 246 -8.64 -0.65 9.51
N ASP A 247 -7.63 -0.49 8.66
CA ASP A 247 -7.81 -0.22 7.23
C ASP A 247 -6.94 -1.18 6.40
N PRO A 248 -7.49 -1.82 5.34
CA PRO A 248 -6.67 -2.58 4.41
C PRO A 248 -6.08 -1.68 3.32
N PHE A 249 -5.05 -2.19 2.66
CA PHE A 249 -4.78 -1.84 1.27
C PHE A 249 -5.35 -2.92 0.34
N TRP A 250 -6.05 -2.50 -0.72
CA TRP A 250 -6.47 -3.39 -1.80
C TRP A 250 -5.65 -3.11 -3.05
N ILE A 251 -5.13 -4.17 -3.66
CA ILE A 251 -4.58 -4.10 -5.03
C ILE A 251 -5.72 -4.41 -6.01
N VAL A 252 -6.17 -3.36 -6.71
CA VAL A 252 -7.23 -3.45 -7.71
C VAL A 252 -6.67 -3.30 -9.12
N ALA A 253 -7.39 -3.84 -10.10
CA ALA A 253 -7.03 -3.76 -11.50
C ALA A 253 -8.17 -3.24 -12.37
N ASN A 254 -7.81 -2.57 -13.47
CA ASN A 254 -8.74 -2.26 -14.54
C ASN A 254 -9.27 -3.57 -15.14
N ARG A 255 -10.59 -3.76 -15.15
CA ARG A 255 -11.22 -5.00 -15.63
C ARG A 255 -10.85 -5.37 -17.06
N ARG A 256 -10.81 -4.39 -17.97
CA ARG A 256 -10.50 -4.63 -19.39
C ARG A 256 -9.04 -5.01 -19.57
N ALA A 257 -8.12 -4.28 -18.94
CA ALA A 257 -6.70 -4.58 -19.04
C ALA A 257 -6.38 -5.95 -18.44
N PHE A 258 -6.88 -6.23 -17.23
CA PHE A 258 -6.64 -7.53 -16.59
C PHE A 258 -7.21 -8.69 -17.41
N GLY A 259 -8.43 -8.54 -17.94
CA GLY A 259 -9.07 -9.57 -18.78
C GLY A 259 -8.41 -9.82 -20.14
N LYS A 260 -7.50 -8.95 -20.60
CA LYS A 260 -6.69 -9.20 -21.82
C LYS A 260 -5.51 -10.15 -21.57
N LEU A 261 -5.10 -10.32 -20.31
CA LEU A 261 -4.07 -11.30 -19.97
C LEU A 261 -4.64 -12.70 -20.18
N PRO A 262 -3.93 -13.64 -20.84
CA PRO A 262 -4.28 -15.05 -20.83
C PRO A 262 -4.42 -15.56 -19.38
N GLU A 263 -5.29 -16.54 -19.15
CA GLU A 263 -5.60 -17.07 -17.82
C GLU A 263 -4.35 -17.44 -17.02
N ALA A 264 -3.39 -18.15 -17.62
CA ALA A 264 -2.12 -18.49 -16.98
C ALA A 264 -1.31 -17.25 -16.53
N LEU A 265 -1.36 -16.13 -17.27
CA LEU A 265 -0.70 -14.88 -16.87
C LEU A 265 -1.48 -14.17 -15.77
N GLN A 266 -2.82 -14.23 -15.79
CA GLN A 266 -3.65 -13.71 -14.69
C GLN A 266 -3.34 -14.45 -13.38
N GLU A 267 -3.20 -15.77 -13.42
CA GLU A 267 -2.84 -16.58 -12.24
C GLU A 267 -1.46 -16.23 -11.70
N ILE A 268 -0.45 -16.07 -12.56
CA ILE A 268 0.88 -15.61 -12.15
C ILE A 268 0.79 -14.25 -11.46
N VAL A 269 0.10 -13.29 -12.06
CA VAL A 269 -0.04 -11.94 -11.48
C VAL A 269 -0.74 -12.00 -10.12
N ARG A 270 -1.88 -12.70 -10.00
CA ARG A 270 -2.59 -12.85 -8.72
C ARG A 270 -1.71 -13.50 -7.66
N ARG A 271 -1.05 -14.61 -7.99
CA ARG A 271 -0.20 -15.36 -7.05
C ARG A 271 0.92 -14.49 -6.50
N GLU A 272 1.63 -13.75 -7.35
CA GLU A 272 2.78 -12.95 -6.92
C GLU A 272 2.37 -11.68 -6.16
N LEU A 273 1.21 -11.09 -6.49
CA LEU A 273 0.64 -9.97 -5.72
C LEU A 273 0.07 -10.43 -4.37
N ASP A 274 -0.59 -11.60 -4.32
CA ASP A 274 -1.01 -12.24 -3.07
C ASP A 274 0.19 -12.50 -2.16
N ARG A 275 1.27 -13.03 -2.73
CA ARG A 275 2.51 -13.26 -2.01
C ARG A 275 3.08 -11.95 -1.45
N ALA A 276 3.09 -10.88 -2.23
CA ALA A 276 3.53 -9.57 -1.73
C ALA A 276 2.67 -9.06 -0.57
N ALA A 277 1.34 -9.17 -0.67
CA ALA A 277 0.44 -8.76 0.41
C ALA A 277 0.67 -9.59 1.69
N LEU A 278 0.90 -10.90 1.58
CA LEU A 278 1.17 -11.76 2.73
C LEU A 278 2.55 -11.48 3.37
N GLU A 279 3.60 -11.34 2.56
CA GLU A 279 4.94 -10.95 3.02
C GLU A 279 4.91 -9.57 3.71
N GLU A 280 4.07 -8.67 3.21
CA GLU A 280 3.87 -7.34 3.80
C GLU A 280 3.21 -7.38 5.18
N ARG A 281 2.17 -8.20 5.35
CA ARG A 281 1.52 -8.40 6.67
C ARG A 281 2.52 -8.89 7.72
N GLU A 282 3.42 -9.79 7.34
CA GLU A 282 4.49 -10.27 8.23
C GLU A 282 5.49 -9.16 8.59
N ASP A 283 5.82 -8.28 7.64
CA ASP A 283 6.68 -7.13 7.89
C ASP A 283 6.03 -6.15 8.87
N ILE A 284 4.74 -5.82 8.69
CA ILE A 284 4.01 -4.93 9.60
C ILE A 284 3.94 -5.52 11.01
N GLN A 285 3.64 -6.81 11.13
CA GLN A 285 3.63 -7.51 12.42
C GLN A 285 5.00 -7.40 13.12
N ARG A 286 6.10 -7.59 12.38
CA ARG A 286 7.47 -7.48 12.90
C ARG A 286 7.82 -6.04 13.30
N LEU A 287 7.35 -5.06 12.54
CA LEU A 287 7.66 -3.65 12.72
C LEU A 287 6.90 -3.01 13.89
N THR A 288 5.68 -3.44 14.19
CA THR A 288 4.77 -2.76 15.14
C THR A 288 5.41 -2.48 16.52
N GLY A 289 6.24 -3.39 17.05
CA GLY A 289 6.97 -3.17 18.30
C GLY A 289 8.15 -2.18 18.18
N THR A 290 8.82 -2.15 17.03
CA THR A 290 10.00 -1.30 16.80
C THR A 290 9.64 0.13 16.40
N VAL A 291 8.56 0.31 15.65
CA VAL A 291 8.17 1.61 15.10
C VAL A 291 7.74 2.57 16.21
N LYS A 292 7.05 2.08 17.26
CA LYS A 292 6.74 2.90 18.43
C LYS A 292 8.00 3.46 19.08
N ALA A 293 9.00 2.61 19.34
CA ALA A 293 10.27 3.05 19.92
C ALA A 293 11.01 4.07 19.03
N GLN A 294 11.00 3.85 17.71
CA GLN A 294 11.60 4.77 16.73
C GLN A 294 10.89 6.12 16.73
N LEU A 295 9.55 6.14 16.73
CA LEU A 295 8.75 7.36 16.75
C LEU A 295 8.94 8.14 18.06
N THR A 296 9.02 7.44 19.20
CA THR A 296 9.37 8.06 20.49
C THR A 296 10.76 8.68 20.45
N ALA A 297 11.76 7.97 19.91
CA ALA A 297 13.12 8.48 19.77
C ALA A 297 13.22 9.70 18.83
N ARG A 298 12.28 9.82 17.88
CA ARG A 298 12.13 10.97 16.98
C ARG A 298 11.30 12.11 17.58
N GLY A 299 10.89 12.01 18.85
CA GLY A 299 10.30 13.11 19.61
C GLY A 299 8.77 13.11 19.69
N LEU A 300 8.08 12.09 19.15
CA LEU A 300 6.64 11.97 19.38
C LEU A 300 6.34 11.57 20.82
N ILE A 301 5.38 12.26 21.43
CA ILE A 301 4.87 11.95 22.76
C ILE A 301 3.69 11.00 22.61
N PHE A 302 3.86 9.76 23.07
CA PHE A 302 2.81 8.75 23.05
C PHE A 302 1.85 8.93 24.22
N GLU A 303 0.56 8.91 23.92
CA GLU A 303 -0.53 9.09 24.85
C GLU A 303 -1.50 7.91 24.76
N THR A 304 -2.16 7.59 25.87
CA THR A 304 -3.17 6.54 25.93
C THR A 304 -4.57 7.13 25.80
N ALA A 305 -5.38 6.55 24.92
CA ALA A 305 -6.77 6.93 24.71
C ALA A 305 -7.72 6.22 25.68
N ASP A 306 -8.78 6.91 26.09
CA ASP A 306 -9.98 6.28 26.67
C ASP A 306 -10.86 5.70 25.54
N LYS A 307 -10.45 4.55 25.02
CA LYS A 307 -11.16 3.86 23.92
C LYS A 307 -12.64 3.59 24.23
N PRO A 308 -13.03 3.15 25.45
CA PRO A 308 -14.44 3.05 25.83
C PRO A 308 -15.23 4.36 25.68
N ALA A 309 -14.64 5.51 26.05
CA ALA A 309 -15.30 6.80 25.86
C ALA A 309 -15.52 7.13 24.37
N PHE A 310 -14.54 6.87 23.50
CA PHE A 310 -14.71 7.05 22.05
C PHE A 310 -15.80 6.17 21.47
N ARG A 311 -15.82 4.87 21.80
CA ARG A 311 -16.86 3.94 21.35
C ARG A 311 -18.24 4.39 21.82
N LYS A 312 -18.37 4.80 23.09
CA LYS A 312 -19.62 5.32 23.65
C LYS A 312 -20.10 6.58 22.92
N ALA A 313 -19.21 7.53 22.63
CA ALA A 313 -19.54 8.74 21.90
C ALA A 313 -20.06 8.43 20.48
N LEU A 314 -19.45 7.48 19.77
CA LEU A 314 -19.94 7.02 18.47
C LEU A 314 -21.35 6.41 18.54
N THR A 315 -21.60 5.56 19.55
CA THR A 315 -22.94 5.01 19.78
C THR A 315 -23.96 6.11 20.04
N GLN A 316 -23.65 7.06 20.92
CA GLN A 316 -24.55 8.17 21.27
C GLN A 316 -24.82 9.10 20.09
N ALA A 317 -23.82 9.31 19.22
CA ALA A 317 -23.96 10.09 18.00
C ALA A 317 -24.73 9.36 16.89
N GLY A 318 -25.09 8.08 17.08
CA GLY A 318 -25.82 7.28 16.09
C GLY A 318 -24.96 6.68 14.97
N PHE A 319 -23.62 6.78 15.06
CA PHE A 319 -22.69 6.33 14.02
C PHE A 319 -22.96 4.87 13.60
N TYR A 320 -23.03 3.94 14.56
CA TYR A 320 -23.24 2.53 14.25
C TYR A 320 -24.59 2.24 13.61
N ARG A 321 -25.66 2.93 14.04
CA ARG A 321 -27.00 2.79 13.46
C ARG A 321 -26.98 3.24 12.00
N ASP A 322 -26.41 4.41 11.72
CA ASP A 322 -26.42 5.00 10.39
C ASP A 322 -25.60 4.14 9.39
N TRP A 323 -24.46 3.60 9.82
CA TRP A 323 -23.65 2.70 8.99
C TRP A 323 -24.27 1.31 8.83
N ARG A 324 -24.97 0.78 9.85
CA ARG A 324 -25.76 -0.45 9.72
C ARG A 324 -26.84 -0.31 8.67
N GLU A 325 -27.57 0.80 8.66
CA GLU A 325 -28.59 1.09 7.64
C GLU A 325 -27.97 1.16 6.25
N LYS A 326 -26.84 1.85 6.11
CA LYS A 326 -26.15 2.03 4.84
C LYS A 326 -25.56 0.74 4.25
N PHE A 327 -25.00 -0.15 5.08
CA PHE A 327 -24.45 -1.43 4.61
C PHE A 327 -25.53 -2.49 4.40
N GLY A 328 -26.65 -2.37 5.11
CA GLY A 328 -27.71 -3.37 5.14
C GLY A 328 -27.46 -4.48 6.16
N ALA A 329 -28.54 -5.12 6.59
CA ALA A 329 -28.54 -6.07 7.70
C ALA A 329 -27.65 -7.30 7.47
N GLU A 330 -27.58 -7.82 6.24
CA GLU A 330 -26.77 -9.00 5.93
C GLU A 330 -25.27 -8.73 6.08
N ALA A 331 -24.79 -7.62 5.50
CA ALA A 331 -23.39 -7.23 5.58
C ALA A 331 -23.00 -6.88 7.03
N TRP A 332 -23.88 -6.17 7.75
CA TRP A 332 -23.67 -5.85 9.16
C TRP A 332 -23.58 -7.10 10.04
N LYS A 333 -24.48 -8.07 9.84
CA LYS A 333 -24.43 -9.35 10.55
C LYS A 333 -23.15 -10.12 10.27
N ALA A 334 -22.63 -10.06 9.05
CA ALA A 334 -21.34 -10.68 8.71
C ALA A 334 -20.16 -10.00 9.42
N LEU A 335 -20.23 -8.67 9.64
CA LEU A 335 -19.25 -7.94 10.45
C LEU A 335 -19.32 -8.36 11.93
N GLU A 336 -20.52 -8.39 12.52
CA GLU A 336 -20.74 -8.78 13.93
C GLU A 336 -20.38 -10.25 14.19
N ALA A 337 -20.57 -11.14 13.21
CA ALA A 337 -20.14 -12.54 13.33
C ALA A 337 -18.62 -12.69 13.53
N VAL A 338 -17.82 -11.69 13.13
CA VAL A 338 -16.36 -11.67 13.30
C VAL A 338 -15.95 -10.85 14.53
N THR A 339 -16.64 -9.75 14.78
CA THR A 339 -16.23 -8.71 15.74
C THR A 339 -16.97 -8.77 17.08
N GLY A 340 -18.07 -9.51 17.15
CA GLY A 340 -19.07 -9.38 18.22
C GLY A 340 -20.00 -8.18 17.99
N ASP A 341 -20.96 -7.98 18.88
CA ASP A 341 -21.94 -6.91 18.77
C ASP A 341 -21.28 -5.52 18.88
N LEU A 342 -21.64 -4.62 17.96
CA LEU A 342 -20.99 -3.31 17.84
C LEU A 342 -21.73 -2.19 18.59
N ALA A 343 -23.07 -2.22 18.65
CA ALA A 343 -23.89 -1.30 19.44
C ALA A 343 -25.34 -1.77 19.58
#